data_AF-A0A9E5PGB2-F1
#
_entry.id   AF-A0A9E5PGB2-F1
#
_cell.length_a   1.000
_cell.length_b   1.000
_cell.length_c   1.000
_cell.angle_alpha   90.00
_cell.angle_beta   90.00
_cell.angle_gamma   90.00
#
_symmetry.space_group_name_H-M   'P 1'
#
loop_
_entity.id
_entity.type
_entity.pdbx_description
1 polymer ?
#
loop_
_entity_poly.entity_id
_entity_poly.type
_entity_poly.pdbx_seq_one_letter_code
_entity_poly.pdbx_strand_id
1 'polypeptide(L)'
;YAREFDTVEINNTFYRLPSSKVLLQWADQVPPHFKFILKASQRITHRKRLKDAEEPLSYLLQNASLLESRLGPILFQLPPNLK
;
A
#
# COMPACT_ATOMS: atom_id res chain seq x y z
N TYR A 1 -11.67 6.77 -13.26
CA TYR A 1 -11.34 5.48 -12.63
C TYR A 1 -12.37 5.12 -11.56
N ALA A 2 -12.44 5.83 -10.43
CA ALA A 2 -13.39 5.55 -9.33
C ALA A 2 -14.89 5.82 -9.65
N ARG A 3 -15.22 6.12 -10.91
CA ARG A 3 -16.59 6.16 -11.44
C ARG A 3 -16.99 4.85 -12.12
N GLU A 4 -16.01 4.08 -12.59
CA GLU A 4 -16.18 2.85 -13.36
C GLU A 4 -15.79 1.59 -12.55
N PHE A 5 -14.94 1.76 -11.54
CA PHE A 5 -14.43 0.67 -10.70
C PHE A 5 -14.53 1.04 -9.23
N ASP A 6 -14.74 0.03 -8.39
CA ASP A 6 -14.86 0.17 -6.93
C ASP A 6 -13.52 -0.03 -6.18
N THR A 7 -12.47 -0.42 -6.89
CA THR A 7 -11.17 -0.71 -6.26
C THR A 7 -9.99 -0.49 -7.20
N VAL A 8 -8.82 -0.21 -6.64
CA VAL A 8 -7.56 -0.09 -7.38
C VAL A 8 -6.38 -0.64 -6.58
N GLU A 9 -5.45 -1.28 -7.29
CA GLU A 9 -4.11 -1.57 -6.75
C GLU A 9 -3.14 -0.42 -7.05
N ILE A 10 -2.56 0.13 -5.99
CA ILE A 10 -1.53 1.16 -6.10
C ILE A 10 -0.16 0.50 -6.16
N ASN A 11 0.45 0.54 -7.33
CA ASN A 11 1.82 0.06 -7.55
C ASN A 11 2.91 1.06 -7.17
N ASN A 12 2.58 2.37 -7.08
CA ASN A 12 3.57 3.39 -6.74
C ASN A 12 4.21 3.17 -5.35
N THR A 13 3.44 2.59 -4.41
CA THR A 13 3.92 2.27 -3.05
C THR A 13 5.04 1.22 -3.04
N PHE A 14 5.20 0.46 -4.12
CA PHE A 14 6.31 -0.45 -4.32
C PHE A 14 7.66 0.30 -4.31
N TYR A 15 7.73 1.46 -4.94
CA TYR A 15 8.97 2.22 -5.10
C TYR A 15 9.23 3.20 -3.96
N ARG A 16 8.16 3.80 -3.41
CA ARG A 16 8.24 4.80 -2.34
C ARG A 16 7.18 4.52 -1.29
N LEU A 17 7.55 4.54 -0.02
CA LEU A 17 6.55 4.41 1.05
C LEU A 17 5.57 5.59 0.97
N PRO A 18 4.25 5.35 1.05
CA PRO A 18 3.26 6.41 0.95
C PRO A 18 3.33 7.30 2.18
N SER A 19 3.37 8.62 1.97
CA SER A 19 3.19 9.58 3.06
C SER A 19 1.72 9.71 3.43
N SER A 20 1.43 10.01 4.69
CA SER A 20 0.08 10.27 5.22
C SER A 20 -0.73 11.25 4.36
N LYS A 21 -0.11 12.37 3.96
CA LYS A 21 -0.75 13.40 3.13
C LYS A 21 -1.30 12.86 1.81
N VAL A 22 -0.54 11.98 1.15
CA VAL A 22 -0.93 11.41 -0.15
C VAL A 22 -2.09 10.44 0.01
N LEU A 23 -2.10 9.61 1.06
CA LEU A 23 -3.19 8.67 1.31
C LEU A 23 -4.50 9.37 1.63
N LEU A 24 -4.46 10.41 2.46
CA LEU A 24 -5.64 11.24 2.75
C LEU A 24 -6.17 11.91 1.49
N GLN A 25 -5.29 12.49 0.67
CA GLN A 25 -5.69 13.08 -0.62
C GLN A 25 -6.34 12.07 -1.57
N TRP A 26 -5.88 10.82 -1.60
CA TRP A 26 -6.54 9.77 -2.40
C TRP A 26 -7.91 9.40 -1.83
N ALA A 27 -8.04 9.27 -0.51
CA ALA A 27 -9.31 8.96 0.14
C ALA A 27 -10.39 10.02 -0.12
N ASP A 28 -10.00 11.30 -0.19
CA ASP A 28 -10.89 12.43 -0.48
C ASP A 28 -11.40 12.45 -1.92
N GLN A 29 -10.70 11.80 -2.85
CA GLN A 29 -11.02 11.83 -4.29
C GLN A 29 -11.93 10.69 -4.74
N VAL A 30 -12.32 9.77 -3.85
CA VAL A 30 -13.07 8.57 -4.21
C VAL A 30 -14.35 8.38 -3.38
N PRO A 31 -15.40 7.75 -3.93
CA PRO A 31 -16.64 7.46 -3.20
C PRO A 31 -16.40 6.63 -1.94
N PRO A 32 -17.20 6.75 -0.86
CA PRO A 32 -16.96 6.08 0.44
C PRO A 32 -16.71 4.56 0.39
N HIS A 33 -17.33 3.86 -0.55
CA HIS A 33 -17.19 2.40 -0.70
C HIS A 33 -15.90 1.96 -1.40
N PHE A 34 -15.18 2.89 -2.03
CA PHE A 34 -14.01 2.59 -2.85
C PHE A 34 -12.87 2.02 -1.99
N LYS A 35 -12.22 0.95 -2.48
CA LYS A 35 -11.13 0.25 -1.79
C LYS A 35 -9.78 0.48 -2.46
N PHE A 36 -8.74 0.61 -1.64
CA PHE A 36 -7.36 0.70 -2.11
C PHE A 36 -6.57 -0.54 -1.69
N ILE A 37 -5.95 -1.20 -2.65
CA ILE A 37 -4.96 -2.25 -2.41
C ILE A 37 -3.59 -1.59 -2.48
N LEU A 38 -2.81 -1.63 -1.39
CA LEU A 38 -1.46 -1.06 -1.38
C LEU A 38 -0.44 -2.16 -1.61
N LYS A 39 0.42 -1.98 -2.60
CA LYS A 39 1.55 -2.90 -2.79
C LYS A 39 2.66 -2.59 -1.80
N ALA A 40 3.11 -3.60 -1.06
CA ALA A 40 4.20 -3.45 -0.11
C ALA A 40 5.48 -2.96 -0.83
N SER A 41 6.23 -2.09 -0.16
CA SER A 41 7.46 -1.54 -0.73
C SER A 41 8.47 -2.65 -1.08
N GLN A 42 9.18 -2.48 -2.20
CA GLN A 42 10.33 -3.31 -2.55
C GLN A 42 11.41 -3.31 -1.46
N ARG A 43 11.47 -2.28 -0.60
CA ARG A 43 12.35 -2.27 0.57
C ARG A 43 12.05 -3.46 1.49
N ILE A 44 10.79 -3.82 1.64
CA ILE A 44 10.32 -4.94 2.47
C ILE A 44 10.51 -6.27 1.72
N THR A 45 9.94 -6.41 0.52
CA THR A 45 9.83 -7.71 -0.17
C THR A 45 11.07 -8.09 -0.99
N HIS A 46 11.75 -7.14 -1.64
CA HIS A 46 12.84 -7.44 -2.57
C HIS A 46 14.24 -7.16 -1.97
N ARG A 47 14.40 -6.07 -1.22
CA ARG A 47 15.69 -5.66 -0.65
C ARG A 47 15.95 -6.36 0.69
N LYS A 48 15.08 -6.11 1.67
CA LYS A 48 15.15 -6.78 2.98
C LYS A 48 14.70 -8.23 2.93
N ARG A 49 13.97 -8.64 1.88
CA ARG A 49 13.50 -10.02 1.68
C ARG A 49 12.80 -10.58 2.92
N LEU A 50 11.94 -9.76 3.52
CA LEU A 50 11.18 -10.07 4.75
C LEU A 50 12.04 -10.27 6.02
N LYS A 51 13.32 -9.90 6.01
CA LYS A 51 14.22 -9.96 7.18
C LYS A 51 14.49 -8.57 7.74
N ASP A 52 14.44 -8.43 9.06
CA ASP A 52 14.68 -7.17 9.79
C ASP A 52 13.86 -5.99 9.21
N ALA A 53 12.62 -6.25 8.76
CA ALA A 53 11.81 -5.31 8.00
C ALA A 53 10.78 -4.54 8.85
N GLU A 54 10.90 -4.60 10.18
CA GLU A 54 9.95 -4.07 11.15
C GLU A 54 9.74 -2.55 10.97
N GLU A 55 10.82 -1.78 10.81
CA GLU A 55 10.77 -0.32 10.61
C GLU A 55 9.98 0.07 9.34
N PRO A 56 10.34 -0.37 8.12
CA PRO A 56 9.59 -0.02 6.93
C PRO A 56 8.18 -0.65 6.90
N LEU A 57 7.97 -1.82 7.53
CA LEU A 57 6.66 -2.41 7.67
C LEU A 57 5.76 -1.57 8.57
N SER A 58 6.27 -1.17 9.74
CA SER A 58 5.52 -0.33 10.69
C SER A 58 5.13 0.99 10.06
N TYR A 59 6.05 1.64 9.32
CA TYR A 59 5.74 2.86 8.58
C TYR A 59 4.65 2.66 7.53
N LEU A 60 4.70 1.55 6.77
CA LEU A 60 3.67 1.22 5.79
C LEU A 60 2.31 1.03 6.47
N LEU A 61 2.24 0.24 7.54
CA LEU A 61 1.00 -0.07 8.24
C LEU A 61 0.38 1.15 8.92
N GLN A 62 1.19 1.99 9.58
CA GLN A 62 0.74 3.23 10.21
C GLN A 62 0.15 4.22 9.19
N ASN A 63 0.73 4.31 8.00
CA ASN A 63 0.17 5.16 6.96
C ASN A 63 -1.05 4.52 6.31
N ALA A 64 -0.99 3.22 5.99
CA ALA A 64 -2.11 2.50 5.39
C ALA A 64 -3.38 2.57 6.24
N SER A 65 -3.26 2.56 7.57
CA SER A 65 -4.41 2.65 8.47
C SER A 65 -5.20 3.96 8.34
N LEU A 66 -4.62 5.03 7.77
CA LEU A 66 -5.31 6.29 7.49
C LEU A 66 -6.39 6.15 6.41
N LEU A 67 -6.36 5.08 5.62
CA LEU A 67 -7.43 4.77 4.67
C LEU A 67 -8.66 4.16 5.38
N GLU A 68 -8.55 3.78 6.64
CA GLU A 68 -9.64 3.26 7.47
C GLU A 68 -10.46 2.16 6.75
N SER A 69 -11.78 2.37 6.64
CA SER A 69 -12.69 1.46 5.94
C SER A 69 -12.39 1.32 4.46
N ARG A 70 -11.58 2.19 3.85
CA ARG A 70 -11.18 2.14 2.44
C ARG A 70 -9.92 1.30 2.22
N LEU A 71 -9.22 0.90 3.28
CA LEU A 71 -8.07 0.01 3.18
C LEU A 71 -8.53 -1.39 2.75
N GLY A 72 -8.10 -1.81 1.56
CA GLY A 72 -8.17 -3.18 1.09
C GLY A 72 -6.96 -3.99 1.55
N PRO A 73 -6.66 -5.14 0.90
CA PRO A 73 -5.49 -5.93 1.25
C PRO A 73 -4.18 -5.19 0.96
N ILE A 74 -3.12 -5.55 1.68
CA ILE A 74 -1.76 -5.12 1.36
C ILE A 74 -1.09 -6.26 0.61
N LEU A 75 -0.72 -6.02 -0.65
CA LEU A 75 -0.12 -7.04 -1.51
C LEU A 75 1.38 -7.18 -1.24
N PHE A 76 1.80 -8.38 -0.81
CA PHE A 76 3.20 -8.78 -0.71
C PHE A 76 3.59 -9.60 -1.94
N GLN A 77 3.98 -8.93 -3.02
CA GLN A 77 4.59 -9.60 -4.16
C GLN A 77 6.09 -9.82 -3.90
N LEU A 78 6.53 -11.07 -3.99
CA LEU A 78 7.90 -11.50 -3.70
C LEU A 78 8.71 -11.63 -5.00
N PRO A 79 10.03 -11.40 -4.96
CA PRO A 79 10.86 -11.65 -6.13
C PRO A 79 10.93 -13.15 -6.44
N PRO A 80 11.10 -13.53 -7.72
CA PRO A 80 11.09 -14.93 -8.15
C PRO A 80 12.24 -15.78 -7.56
N ASN A 81 13.28 -15.13 -7.04
CA ASN A 81 14.45 -15.77 -6.44
C ASN A 81 14.43 -15.76 -4.90
N LEU A 82 13.29 -15.42 -4.28
CA LEU A 82 13.11 -15.57 -2.84
C LEU A 82 13.04 -17.06 -2.50
N LYS A 83 14.15 -17.59 -1.97
CA LYS A 83 14.24 -18.87 -1.28
C LYS A 83 14.03 -18.68 0.22
#